data_AF-A0A7Y0P5V6-F1
#
_entry.id   AF-A0A7Y0P5V6-F1
#
_cell.length_a   1.000
_cell.length_b   1.000
_cell.length_c   1.000
_cell.angle_alpha   90.00
_cell.angle_beta   90.00
_cell.angle_gamma   90.00
#
_symmetry.space_group_name_H-M   'P 1'
#
loop_
_entity.id
_entity.type
_entity.pdbx_description
1 polymer ?
#
loop_
_entity_poly.entity_id
_entity_poly.type
_entity_poly.pdbx_seq_one_letter_code
_entity_poly.pdbx_strand_id
1 'polypeptide(L)'
;MVAELRQLHEAAGDPDIERMPGDEEIYAALLYTEKHASALRHCAAEVQQSAALKRVQLWEYLREQTDLHQLRAVTDARSAGVPWVQLAPVLAVAAPSAAYNKTKRLQAVTLTDDTPDGRPVRRTPEAVLEAERRRALEAEAERRRQEAAERSHRLLLPVARRLVEQREALVLDEDAEYWLDEISAVLPDCVTPTQMLSLNRYLAAAVRSLRKLEQRTASPVTTTQEAHAAYLAAAALQAEQASSARF
;
A
#
# COMPACT_ATOMS: atom_id res chain seq x y z
N MET A 1 21.67 5.79 20.62
CA MET A 1 22.40 4.52 20.84
C MET A 1 23.90 4.61 20.53
N VAL A 2 24.33 4.87 19.28
CA VAL A 2 25.77 5.07 18.98
C VAL A 2 26.33 6.32 19.67
N ALA A 3 25.61 7.44 19.61
CA ALA A 3 25.93 8.67 20.36
C ALA A 3 26.08 8.44 21.86
N GLU A 4 25.26 7.56 22.45
CA GLU A 4 25.33 7.24 23.88
C GLU A 4 26.56 6.38 24.20
N LEU A 5 26.95 5.46 23.31
CA LEU A 5 28.21 4.72 23.46
C LEU A 5 29.42 5.66 23.34
N ARG A 6 29.37 6.61 22.40
CA ARG A 6 30.39 7.65 22.26
C ARG A 6 30.54 8.45 23.55
N GLN A 7 29.44 8.95 24.11
CA GLN A 7 29.45 9.69 25.38
C GLN A 7 30.06 8.87 26.53
N LEU A 8 29.77 7.56 26.61
CA LEU A 8 30.35 6.70 27.63
C LEU A 8 31.87 6.52 27.46
N HIS A 9 32.36 6.45 26.22
CA HIS A 9 33.79 6.37 25.92
C HIS A 9 34.51 7.72 26.13
N GLU A 10 33.89 8.84 25.75
CA GLU A 10 34.40 10.20 26.02
C GLU A 10 34.53 10.44 27.53
N ALA A 11 33.47 10.12 28.30
CA ALA A 11 33.48 10.27 29.75
C ALA A 11 34.49 9.35 30.45
N ALA A 12 34.82 8.21 29.84
CA ALA A 12 35.86 7.30 30.33
C ALA A 12 37.29 7.75 30.00
N GLY A 13 37.45 8.83 29.23
CA GLY A 13 38.75 9.30 28.77
C GLY A 13 39.41 8.33 27.79
N ASP A 14 38.63 7.70 26.91
CA ASP A 14 39.16 6.86 25.83
C ASP A 14 40.14 7.68 24.95
N PRO A 15 41.44 7.33 24.91
CA PRO A 15 42.44 8.13 24.21
C PRO A 15 42.27 8.13 22.67
N ASP A 16 41.53 7.15 22.13
CA ASP A 16 41.31 7.00 20.69
C ASP A 16 39.94 7.54 20.22
N ILE A 17 39.19 8.21 21.10
CA ILE A 17 37.77 8.58 20.87
C ILE A 17 37.52 9.44 19.63
N GLU A 18 38.48 10.30 19.27
CA GLU A 18 38.44 11.11 18.04
C GLU A 18 38.40 10.27 16.76
N ARG A 19 38.78 8.98 16.85
CA ARG A 19 38.76 8.02 15.74
C ARG A 19 37.47 7.19 15.71
N MET A 20 36.56 7.40 16.66
CA MET A 20 35.30 6.68 16.69
C MET A 20 34.44 7.09 15.47
N PRO A 21 33.93 6.13 14.69
CA PRO A 21 33.05 6.40 13.54
C PRO A 21 31.77 7.14 13.89
N GLY A 22 31.17 7.81 12.91
CA GLY A 22 29.96 8.62 13.09
C GLY A 22 28.74 7.81 13.52
N ASP A 23 27.70 8.51 13.98
CA ASP A 23 26.48 7.87 14.51
C ASP A 23 25.74 7.00 13.47
N GLU A 24 25.88 7.35 12.20
CA GLU A 24 25.29 6.62 11.07
C GLU A 24 26.13 5.39 10.66
N GLU A 25 27.40 5.34 11.04
CA GLU A 25 28.35 4.26 10.70
C GLU A 25 28.28 3.13 11.74
N ILE A 26 27.06 2.64 12.01
CA ILE A 26 26.73 1.76 13.14
C ILE A 26 27.66 0.54 13.25
N TYR A 27 27.94 -0.14 12.13
CA TYR A 27 28.83 -1.30 12.13
C TYR A 27 30.27 -0.93 12.50
N ALA A 28 30.80 0.16 11.95
CA ALA A 28 32.15 0.61 12.26
C ALA A 28 32.25 1.10 13.72
N ALA A 29 31.23 1.81 14.21
CA ALA A 29 31.14 2.24 15.60
C ALA A 29 31.07 1.05 16.58
N LEU A 30 30.32 0.00 16.24
CA LEU A 30 30.32 -1.26 16.99
C LEU A 30 31.71 -1.89 17.08
N LEU A 31 32.38 -2.08 15.95
CA LEU A 31 33.74 -2.61 15.92
C LEU A 31 34.73 -1.76 16.73
N TYR A 32 34.60 -0.43 16.66
CA TYR A 32 35.38 0.49 17.49
C TYR A 32 35.13 0.22 18.97
N THR A 33 33.88 0.24 19.43
CA THR A 33 33.53 0.11 20.86
C THR A 33 33.87 -1.27 21.43
N GLU A 34 33.87 -2.32 20.60
CA GLU A 34 34.37 -3.64 20.99
C GLU A 34 35.88 -3.64 21.19
N LYS A 35 36.62 -3.08 20.23
CA LYS A 35 38.08 -3.00 20.28
C LYS A 35 38.57 -2.17 21.48
N HIS A 36 37.86 -1.09 21.80
CA HIS A 36 38.24 -0.15 22.86
C HIS A 36 37.45 -0.36 24.15
N ALA A 37 36.78 -1.52 24.32
CA ALA A 37 36.02 -1.83 25.53
C ALA A 37 36.89 -1.81 26.81
N SER A 38 38.21 -1.97 26.68
CA SER A 38 39.17 -1.85 27.78
C SER A 38 39.23 -0.43 28.37
N ALA A 39 38.95 0.61 27.58
CA ALA A 39 38.94 2.00 28.06
C ALA A 39 37.93 2.19 29.21
N LEU A 40 36.82 1.43 29.19
CA LEU A 40 35.77 1.50 30.19
C LEU A 40 36.07 0.71 31.48
N ARG A 41 37.16 -0.07 31.54
CA ARG A 41 37.43 -0.99 32.68
C ARG A 41 37.65 -0.27 34.01
N HIS A 42 38.08 0.98 33.96
CA HIS A 42 38.32 1.79 35.14
C HIS A 42 37.07 2.56 35.61
N CYS A 43 36.00 2.53 34.82
CA CYS A 43 34.72 3.14 35.17
C CYS A 43 33.92 2.27 36.14
N ALA A 44 32.87 2.84 36.73
CA ALA A 44 31.91 2.13 37.55
C ALA A 44 31.26 0.95 36.80
N ALA A 45 30.86 -0.10 37.53
CA ALA A 45 30.30 -1.32 36.95
C ALA A 45 29.04 -1.05 36.12
N GLU A 46 28.22 -0.09 36.53
CA GLU A 46 27.00 0.33 35.86
C GLU A 46 27.29 0.91 34.46
N VAL A 47 28.38 1.66 34.31
CA VAL A 47 28.83 2.22 33.02
C VAL A 47 29.28 1.10 32.08
N GLN A 48 30.05 0.14 32.61
CA GLN A 48 30.50 -1.02 31.84
C GLN A 48 29.33 -1.89 31.38
N GLN A 49 28.36 -2.13 32.27
CA GLN A 49 27.13 -2.88 31.95
C GLN A 49 26.28 -2.15 30.92
N SER A 50 26.08 -0.84 31.08
CA SER A 50 25.34 0.00 30.13
C SER A 50 25.96 -0.06 28.73
N ALA A 51 27.28 0.10 28.63
CA ALA A 51 28.00 0.00 27.37
C ALA A 51 27.91 -1.41 26.75
N ALA A 52 28.00 -2.47 27.56
CA ALA A 52 27.84 -3.85 27.08
C ALA A 52 26.43 -4.12 26.54
N LEU A 53 25.38 -3.72 27.28
CA LEU A 53 23.99 -3.87 26.85
C LEU A 53 23.69 -3.09 25.58
N LYS A 54 24.21 -1.85 25.45
CA LYS A 54 24.07 -1.05 24.23
C LYS A 54 24.73 -1.71 23.02
N ARG A 55 25.92 -2.33 23.19
CA ARG A 55 26.56 -3.11 22.11
C ARG A 55 25.73 -4.32 21.71
N VAL A 56 25.19 -5.07 22.68
CA VAL A 56 24.27 -6.20 22.40
C VAL A 56 23.05 -5.72 21.62
N GLN A 57 22.45 -4.61 22.03
CA GLN A 57 21.27 -4.06 21.37
C GLN A 57 21.59 -3.56 19.95
N LEU A 58 22.76 -2.94 19.73
CA LEU A 58 23.19 -2.54 18.38
C LEU A 58 23.47 -3.75 17.48
N TRP A 59 24.02 -4.85 18.01
CA TRP A 59 24.20 -6.08 17.24
C TRP A 59 22.88 -6.75 16.86
N GLU A 60 21.90 -6.79 17.77
CA GLU A 60 20.57 -7.30 17.43
C GLU A 60 19.90 -6.39 16.38
N TYR A 61 20.02 -5.06 16.52
CA TYR A 61 19.53 -4.13 15.50
C TYR A 61 20.18 -4.39 14.14
N LEU A 62 21.51 -4.52 14.06
CA LEU A 62 22.19 -4.84 12.81
C LEU A 62 21.75 -6.18 12.24
N ARG A 63 21.50 -7.18 13.07
CA ARG A 63 20.99 -8.49 12.64
C ARG A 63 19.62 -8.36 12.00
N GLU A 64 18.71 -7.61 12.63
CA GLU A 64 17.37 -7.35 12.09
C GLU A 64 17.44 -6.59 10.75
N GLN A 65 18.31 -5.58 10.66
CA GLN A 65 18.53 -4.86 9.39
C GLN A 65 19.17 -5.75 8.31
N THR A 66 20.06 -6.67 8.69
CA THR A 66 20.73 -7.57 7.74
C THR A 66 19.73 -8.48 7.04
N ASP A 67 18.72 -8.99 7.75
CA ASP A 67 17.68 -9.83 7.14
C ASP A 67 16.85 -9.04 6.11
N LEU A 68 16.51 -7.77 6.42
CA LEU A 68 15.82 -6.85 5.49
C LEU A 68 16.65 -6.58 4.23
N HIS A 69 17.93 -6.21 4.40
CA HIS A 69 18.82 -5.93 3.27
C HIS A 69 19.13 -7.18 2.44
N GLN A 70 19.29 -8.34 3.08
CA GLN A 70 19.48 -9.62 2.39
C GLN A 70 18.24 -9.98 1.56
N LEU A 71 17.02 -9.75 2.06
CA LEU A 71 15.80 -9.99 1.30
C LEU A 71 15.71 -9.07 0.07
N ARG A 72 16.02 -7.78 0.22
CA ARG A 72 16.04 -6.81 -0.91
C ARG A 72 17.03 -7.26 -1.98
N ALA A 73 18.27 -7.59 -1.58
CA ALA A 73 19.29 -8.07 -2.51
C ALA A 73 18.88 -9.37 -3.24
N VAL A 74 18.23 -10.32 -2.53
CA VAL A 74 17.69 -11.52 -3.16
C VAL A 74 16.58 -11.18 -4.16
N THR A 75 15.70 -10.24 -3.81
CA THR A 75 14.61 -9.79 -4.69
C THR A 75 15.15 -9.14 -5.95
N ASP A 76 16.15 -8.27 -5.82
CA ASP A 76 16.81 -7.63 -6.96
C ASP A 76 17.51 -8.66 -7.86
N ALA A 77 18.22 -9.62 -7.26
CA ALA A 77 18.85 -10.72 -8.00
C ALA A 77 17.81 -11.56 -8.76
N ARG A 78 16.67 -11.85 -8.14
CA ARG A 78 15.56 -12.58 -8.79
C ARG A 78 14.94 -11.77 -9.93
N SER A 79 14.75 -10.47 -9.77
CA SER A 79 14.26 -9.56 -10.80
C SER A 79 15.23 -9.43 -11.98
N ALA A 80 16.54 -9.52 -11.72
CA ALA A 80 17.58 -9.58 -12.75
C ALA A 80 17.70 -10.97 -13.43
N GLY A 81 16.85 -11.93 -13.07
CA GLY A 81 16.80 -13.26 -13.69
C GLY A 81 17.80 -14.28 -13.11
N VAL A 82 18.46 -13.98 -11.99
CA VAL A 82 19.41 -14.92 -11.36
C VAL A 82 18.67 -16.18 -10.88
N PRO A 83 19.02 -17.39 -11.36
CA PRO A 83 18.30 -18.60 -11.00
C PRO A 83 18.65 -19.05 -9.57
N TRP A 84 17.72 -19.77 -8.92
CA TRP A 84 17.89 -20.26 -7.54
C TRP A 84 19.13 -21.12 -7.32
N VAL A 85 19.59 -21.82 -8.36
CA VAL A 85 20.83 -22.62 -8.32
C VAL A 85 22.07 -21.76 -8.10
N GLN A 86 22.10 -20.54 -8.63
CA GLN A 86 23.19 -19.59 -8.40
C GLN A 86 23.06 -18.88 -7.04
N LEU A 87 21.82 -18.66 -6.57
CA LEU A 87 21.57 -18.06 -5.26
C LEU A 87 21.84 -19.01 -4.09
N ALA A 88 21.71 -20.33 -4.27
CA ALA A 88 21.91 -21.30 -3.20
C ALA A 88 23.27 -21.18 -2.48
N PRO A 89 24.43 -21.18 -3.16
CA PRO A 89 25.71 -21.00 -2.48
C PRO A 89 25.86 -19.61 -1.86
N VAL A 90 25.36 -18.55 -2.51
CA VAL A 90 25.42 -17.17 -1.99
C VAL A 90 24.60 -17.01 -0.71
N LEU A 91 23.48 -17.73 -0.61
CA LEU A 91 22.64 -17.78 0.59
C LEU A 91 23.11 -18.82 1.62
N ALA A 92 24.28 -19.43 1.42
CA ALA A 92 24.85 -20.46 2.29
C ALA A 92 23.90 -21.64 2.52
N VAL A 93 23.26 -22.12 1.46
CA VAL A 93 22.38 -23.31 1.48
C VAL A 93 22.75 -24.28 0.37
N ALA A 94 22.54 -25.57 0.62
CA ALA A 94 23.03 -26.64 -0.26
C ALA A 94 22.17 -26.86 -1.52
N ALA A 95 20.94 -26.36 -1.58
CA ALA A 95 20.00 -26.67 -2.66
C ALA A 95 19.17 -25.45 -3.11
N PRO A 96 18.74 -25.39 -4.39
CA PRO A 96 17.88 -24.34 -4.90
C PRO A 96 16.54 -24.21 -4.14
N SER A 97 15.95 -25.34 -3.74
CA SER A 97 14.72 -25.37 -2.93
C SER A 97 14.95 -24.80 -1.53
N ALA A 98 16.12 -25.04 -0.94
CA ALA A 98 16.50 -24.45 0.34
C ALA A 98 16.72 -22.94 0.23
N ALA A 99 17.21 -22.45 -0.91
CA ALA A 99 17.36 -21.01 -1.19
C ALA A 99 16.00 -20.31 -1.26
N TYR A 100 15.06 -20.90 -1.99
CA TYR A 100 13.67 -20.44 -2.03
C TYR A 100 13.02 -20.44 -0.64
N ASN A 101 13.14 -21.53 0.12
CA ASN A 101 12.57 -21.63 1.46
C ASN A 101 13.22 -20.66 2.46
N LYS A 102 14.54 -20.44 2.38
CA LYS A 102 15.23 -19.42 3.17
C LYS A 102 14.70 -18.02 2.85
N THR A 103 14.50 -17.72 1.57
CA THR A 103 13.93 -16.44 1.13
C THR A 103 12.50 -16.24 1.66
N LYS A 104 11.66 -17.28 1.61
CA LYS A 104 10.32 -17.23 2.23
C LYS A 104 10.37 -16.96 3.73
N ARG A 105 11.33 -17.55 4.45
CA ARG A 105 11.52 -17.28 5.88
C ARG A 105 11.96 -15.84 6.14
N LEU A 106 12.89 -15.33 5.34
CA LEU A 106 13.28 -13.91 5.41
C LEU A 106 12.08 -13.01 5.16
N GLN A 107 11.28 -13.29 4.12
CA GLN A 107 10.06 -12.53 3.83
C GLN A 107 9.05 -12.56 4.98
N ALA A 108 8.86 -13.71 5.62
CA ALA A 108 8.00 -13.82 6.80
C ALA A 108 8.51 -13.00 7.99
N VAL A 109 9.83 -12.97 8.22
CA VAL A 109 10.46 -12.14 9.26
C VAL A 109 10.23 -10.66 8.98
N THR A 110 10.46 -10.19 7.75
CA THR A 110 10.33 -8.77 7.36
C THR A 110 8.89 -8.28 7.30
N LEU A 111 7.93 -9.18 7.07
CA LEU A 111 6.50 -8.87 7.05
C LEU A 111 5.96 -8.46 8.43
N THR A 112 6.73 -8.61 9.51
CA THR A 112 6.30 -8.32 10.88
C THR A 112 6.51 -6.85 11.31
N ASP A 113 7.16 -6.04 10.46
CA ASP A 113 7.58 -4.66 10.81
C ASP A 113 6.66 -3.53 10.31
N ASP A 114 5.68 -3.81 9.43
CA ASP A 114 4.77 -2.78 8.93
C ASP A 114 3.64 -2.49 9.95
N THR A 115 3.99 -1.75 11.01
CA THR A 115 3.04 -0.90 11.73
C THR A 115 3.31 0.56 11.39
N PRO A 116 2.29 1.45 11.35
CA PRO A 116 2.46 2.87 11.02
C PRO A 116 3.49 3.60 11.91
N ASP A 117 3.78 3.06 13.10
CA ASP A 117 4.69 3.64 14.09
C ASP A 117 6.12 3.08 14.03
N GLY A 118 6.44 2.20 13.07
CA GLY A 118 7.80 1.64 12.91
C GLY A 118 8.33 0.90 14.14
N ARG A 119 7.43 0.38 14.99
CA ARG A 119 7.81 -0.39 16.18
C ARG A 119 7.83 -1.88 15.84
N PRO A 120 8.95 -2.59 16.10
CA PRO A 120 8.99 -4.03 15.92
C PRO A 120 7.92 -4.67 16.80
N VAL A 121 6.99 -5.39 16.17
CA VAL A 121 5.97 -6.17 16.88
C VAL A 121 6.72 -7.23 17.67
N ARG A 122 6.57 -7.20 19.00
CA ARG A 122 7.19 -8.20 19.89
C ARG A 122 6.81 -9.61 19.41
N ARG A 123 7.84 -10.45 19.31
CA ARG A 123 7.81 -11.85 18.85
C ARG A 123 6.97 -12.74 19.79
N THR A 124 5.64 -12.74 19.67
CA THR A 124 4.77 -13.80 20.23
C THR A 124 3.97 -14.51 19.13
N PRO A 125 3.81 -15.84 19.15
CA PRO A 125 3.03 -16.59 18.16
C PRO A 125 1.59 -16.09 17.99
N GLU A 126 0.99 -15.59 19.07
CA GLU A 126 -0.35 -15.00 19.07
C GLU A 126 -0.40 -13.69 18.26
N ALA A 127 0.64 -12.85 18.34
CA ALA A 127 0.74 -11.60 17.60
C ALA A 127 0.94 -11.83 16.08
N VAL A 128 1.61 -12.92 15.70
CA VAL A 128 1.75 -13.35 14.29
C VAL A 128 0.40 -13.77 13.73
N LEU A 129 -0.34 -14.62 14.44
CA LEU A 129 -1.68 -15.05 14.02
C LEU A 129 -2.66 -13.88 13.91
N GLU A 130 -2.57 -12.89 14.79
CA GLU A 130 -3.39 -11.69 14.74
C GLU A 130 -3.03 -10.75 13.58
N ALA A 131 -1.74 -10.63 13.25
CA ALA A 131 -1.28 -9.87 12.08
C ALA A 131 -1.70 -10.54 10.76
N GLU A 132 -1.59 -11.87 10.66
CA GLU A 132 -2.07 -12.63 9.51
C GLU A 132 -3.59 -12.48 9.33
N ARG A 133 -4.36 -12.56 10.42
CA ARG A 133 -5.82 -12.33 10.38
C ARG A 133 -6.15 -10.92 9.90
N ARG A 134 -5.46 -9.89 10.39
CA ARG A 134 -5.69 -8.50 9.94
C ARG A 134 -5.40 -8.32 8.46
N ARG A 135 -4.27 -8.84 7.97
CA ARG A 135 -3.95 -8.79 6.53
C ARG A 135 -4.91 -9.59 5.67
N ALA A 136 -5.35 -10.76 6.13
CA ALA A 136 -6.36 -11.54 5.43
C ALA A 136 -7.70 -10.77 5.36
N LEU A 137 -8.10 -10.12 6.45
CA LEU A 137 -9.30 -9.26 6.48
C LEU A 137 -9.15 -8.04 5.57
N GLU A 138 -7.99 -7.38 5.55
CA GLU A 138 -7.69 -6.25 4.67
C GLU A 138 -7.67 -6.66 3.20
N ALA A 139 -7.03 -7.78 2.87
CA ALA A 139 -6.99 -8.31 1.51
C ALA A 139 -8.38 -8.76 1.04
N GLU A 140 -9.18 -9.37 1.91
CA GLU A 140 -10.58 -9.68 1.60
C GLU A 140 -11.42 -8.40 1.42
N ALA A 141 -11.23 -7.39 2.27
CA ALA A 141 -11.92 -6.11 2.14
C ALA A 141 -11.55 -5.41 0.82
N GLU A 142 -10.27 -5.42 0.44
CA GLU A 142 -9.79 -4.89 -0.83
C GLU A 142 -10.37 -5.65 -2.02
N ARG A 143 -10.34 -6.99 -1.98
CA ARG A 143 -10.95 -7.81 -3.03
C ARG A 143 -12.45 -7.54 -3.16
N ARG A 144 -13.18 -7.45 -2.05
CA ARG A 144 -14.61 -7.10 -2.05
C ARG A 144 -14.86 -5.71 -2.63
N ARG A 145 -13.99 -4.73 -2.36
CA ARG A 145 -14.07 -3.38 -2.95
C ARG A 145 -13.85 -3.41 -4.46
N GLN A 146 -12.85 -4.16 -4.94
CA GLN A 146 -12.58 -4.33 -6.37
C GLN A 146 -13.72 -5.06 -7.09
N GLU A 147 -14.20 -6.17 -6.53
CA GLU A 147 -15.35 -6.92 -7.06
C GLU A 147 -16.64 -6.10 -7.07
N ALA A 148 -16.85 -5.23 -6.06
CA ALA A 148 -17.97 -4.30 -6.05
C ALA A 148 -17.83 -3.25 -7.16
N ALA A 149 -16.64 -2.66 -7.32
CA ALA A 149 -16.37 -1.67 -8.37
C ALA A 149 -16.55 -2.26 -9.78
N GLU A 150 -16.04 -3.47 -10.03
CA GLU A 150 -16.22 -4.17 -11.31
C GLU A 150 -17.69 -4.48 -11.60
N ARG A 151 -18.44 -4.96 -10.60
CA ARG A 151 -19.88 -5.22 -10.75
C ARG A 151 -20.65 -3.95 -11.07
N SER A 152 -20.37 -2.86 -10.36
CA SER A 152 -20.97 -1.55 -10.64
C SER A 152 -20.63 -1.07 -12.05
N HIS A 153 -19.39 -1.27 -12.50
CA HIS A 153 -18.97 -0.87 -13.85
C HIS A 153 -19.69 -1.68 -14.94
N ARG A 154 -19.85 -3.00 -14.77
CA ARG A 154 -20.60 -3.86 -15.72
C ARG A 154 -22.05 -3.42 -15.92
N LEU A 155 -22.69 -2.85 -14.91
CA LEU A 155 -24.05 -2.31 -15.01
C LEU A 155 -24.08 -0.89 -15.59
N LEU A 156 -23.07 -0.07 -15.27
CA LEU A 156 -22.98 1.32 -15.69
C LEU A 156 -22.81 1.48 -17.20
N LEU A 157 -21.90 0.71 -17.80
CA LEU A 157 -21.57 0.77 -19.23
C LEU A 157 -22.78 0.63 -20.17
N PRO A 158 -23.59 -0.45 -20.08
CA PRO A 158 -24.73 -0.64 -20.98
C PRO A 158 -25.83 0.41 -20.76
N VAL A 159 -26.02 0.88 -19.52
CA VAL A 159 -27.01 1.92 -19.21
C VAL A 159 -26.59 3.26 -19.81
N ALA A 160 -25.34 3.67 -19.62
CA ALA A 160 -24.81 4.89 -20.20
C ALA A 160 -24.84 4.87 -21.74
N ARG A 161 -24.47 3.73 -22.35
CA ARG A 161 -24.54 3.55 -23.80
C ARG A 161 -25.97 3.69 -24.32
N ARG A 162 -26.94 3.00 -23.70
CA ARG A 162 -28.35 3.07 -24.10
C ARG A 162 -28.93 4.48 -23.95
N LEU A 163 -28.52 5.23 -22.94
CA LEU A 163 -28.97 6.62 -22.76
C LEU A 163 -28.44 7.52 -23.89
N VAL A 164 -27.16 7.39 -24.24
CA VAL A 164 -26.55 8.14 -25.36
C VAL A 164 -27.16 7.75 -26.70
N GLU A 165 -27.44 6.46 -26.94
CA GLU A 165 -28.10 5.98 -28.16
C GLU A 165 -29.51 6.58 -28.36
N GLN A 166 -30.16 7.02 -27.28
CA GLN A 166 -31.49 7.65 -27.31
C GLN A 166 -31.45 9.19 -27.33
N ARG A 167 -30.27 9.81 -27.54
CA ARG A 167 -30.09 11.27 -27.49
C ARG A 167 -31.16 12.05 -28.29
N GLU A 168 -31.43 11.62 -29.52
CA GLU A 168 -32.39 12.29 -30.42
C GLU A 168 -33.86 12.20 -29.94
N ALA A 169 -34.15 11.24 -29.07
CA ALA A 169 -35.47 11.04 -28.46
C ALA A 169 -35.57 11.68 -27.05
N LEU A 170 -34.54 12.42 -26.63
CA LEU A 170 -34.54 13.20 -25.39
C LEU A 170 -34.75 14.68 -25.69
N VAL A 171 -35.57 15.32 -24.86
CA VAL A 171 -35.63 16.79 -24.81
C VAL A 171 -34.45 17.25 -23.96
N LEU A 172 -33.54 18.01 -24.57
CA LEU A 172 -32.29 18.44 -23.95
C LEU A 172 -32.28 19.95 -23.76
N ASP A 173 -31.70 20.39 -22.65
CA ASP A 173 -31.16 21.75 -22.49
C ASP A 173 -29.64 21.71 -22.51
N GLU A 174 -29.00 22.88 -22.45
CA GLU A 174 -27.54 23.03 -22.54
C GLU A 174 -26.79 22.14 -21.53
N ASP A 175 -27.29 22.06 -20.30
CA ASP A 175 -26.71 21.22 -19.25
C ASP A 175 -26.84 19.73 -19.58
N ALA A 176 -28.03 19.27 -19.99
CA ALA A 176 -28.25 17.86 -20.34
C ALA A 176 -27.44 17.45 -21.57
N GLU A 177 -27.32 18.33 -22.56
CA GLU A 177 -26.53 18.11 -23.76
C GLU A 177 -25.04 17.97 -23.44
N TYR A 178 -24.48 18.90 -22.65
CA TYR A 178 -23.08 18.87 -22.22
C TYR A 178 -22.72 17.54 -21.54
N TRP A 179 -23.54 17.07 -20.60
CA TRP A 179 -23.22 15.84 -19.88
C TRP A 179 -23.35 14.59 -20.77
N LEU A 180 -24.25 14.58 -21.74
CA LEU A 180 -24.35 13.49 -22.71
C LEU A 180 -23.13 13.45 -23.65
N ASP A 181 -22.58 14.60 -24.01
CA ASP A 181 -21.33 14.68 -24.78
C ASP A 181 -20.13 14.14 -23.98
N GLU A 182 -20.01 14.51 -22.70
CA GLU A 182 -18.97 13.98 -21.80
C GLU A 182 -19.07 12.45 -21.62
N ILE A 183 -20.28 11.91 -21.52
CA ILE A 183 -20.50 10.46 -21.49
C ILE A 183 -20.06 9.83 -22.81
N SER A 184 -20.46 10.42 -23.94
CA SER A 184 -20.13 9.94 -25.28
C SER A 184 -18.63 9.91 -25.54
N ALA A 185 -17.90 10.90 -25.03
CA ALA A 185 -16.45 10.98 -25.15
C ALA A 185 -15.72 9.87 -24.36
N VAL A 186 -16.22 9.50 -23.18
CA VAL A 186 -15.57 8.49 -22.31
C VAL A 186 -15.97 7.06 -22.65
N LEU A 187 -17.16 6.81 -23.22
CA LEU A 187 -17.70 5.48 -23.49
C LEU A 187 -16.78 4.54 -24.33
N PRO A 188 -16.11 4.99 -25.41
CA PRO A 188 -15.28 4.12 -26.24
C PRO A 188 -14.09 3.49 -25.50
N ASP A 189 -13.47 4.27 -24.60
CA ASP A 189 -12.20 3.92 -23.95
C ASP A 189 -12.35 3.72 -22.44
N CYS A 190 -13.56 3.43 -21.93
CA CYS A 190 -13.82 3.33 -20.48
C CYS A 190 -13.24 2.04 -19.86
N VAL A 191 -11.92 1.97 -19.73
CA VAL A 191 -11.18 0.79 -19.24
C VAL A 191 -10.31 1.06 -18.02
N THR A 192 -9.97 2.32 -17.75
CA THR A 192 -9.17 2.71 -16.57
C THR A 192 -10.06 3.09 -15.38
N PRO A 193 -9.61 2.91 -14.13
CA PRO A 193 -10.38 3.29 -12.94
C PRO A 193 -10.84 4.76 -12.95
N THR A 194 -10.01 5.67 -13.45
CA THR A 194 -10.33 7.10 -13.55
C THR A 194 -11.45 7.35 -14.56
N GLN A 195 -11.46 6.65 -15.70
CA GLN A 195 -12.54 6.75 -16.70
C GLN A 195 -13.84 6.15 -16.15
N MET A 196 -13.77 5.04 -15.42
CA MET A 196 -14.94 4.42 -14.78
C MET A 196 -15.61 5.34 -13.76
N LEU A 197 -14.81 6.01 -12.92
CA LEU A 197 -15.31 7.00 -11.96
C LEU A 197 -15.91 8.22 -12.67
N SER A 198 -15.26 8.68 -13.74
CA SER A 198 -15.73 9.82 -14.53
C SER A 198 -17.06 9.52 -15.21
N LEU A 199 -17.21 8.32 -15.80
CA LEU A 199 -18.46 7.87 -16.41
C LEU A 199 -19.62 7.86 -15.40
N ASN A 200 -19.37 7.38 -14.18
CA ASN A 200 -20.38 7.39 -13.13
C ASN A 200 -20.83 8.82 -12.81
N ARG A 201 -19.86 9.71 -12.59
CA ARG A 201 -20.11 11.12 -12.27
C ARG A 201 -20.90 11.83 -13.38
N TYR A 202 -20.55 11.58 -14.64
CA TYR A 202 -21.21 12.20 -15.79
C TYR A 202 -22.63 11.66 -15.97
N LEU A 203 -22.84 10.35 -15.82
CA LEU A 203 -24.19 9.77 -15.83
C LEU A 203 -25.07 10.36 -14.71
N ALA A 204 -24.53 10.50 -13.50
CA ALA A 204 -25.23 11.12 -12.39
C ALA A 204 -25.61 12.58 -12.69
N ALA A 205 -24.73 13.32 -13.37
CA ALA A 205 -24.97 14.71 -13.75
C ALA A 205 -26.04 14.82 -14.85
N ALA A 206 -25.95 14.00 -15.90
CA ALA A 206 -26.95 13.94 -16.97
C ALA A 206 -28.36 13.64 -16.43
N VAL A 207 -28.49 12.61 -15.57
CA VAL A 207 -29.77 12.26 -14.92
C VAL A 207 -30.32 13.42 -14.10
N ARG A 208 -29.46 14.12 -13.34
CA ARG A 208 -29.90 15.30 -12.56
C ARG A 208 -30.36 16.44 -13.45
N SER A 209 -29.68 16.72 -14.55
CA SER A 209 -30.06 17.78 -15.49
C SER A 209 -31.40 17.46 -16.16
N LEU A 210 -31.57 16.23 -16.66
CA LEU A 210 -32.84 15.76 -17.24
C LEU A 210 -33.99 15.86 -16.23
N ARG A 211 -33.78 15.44 -14.98
CA ARG A 211 -34.80 15.53 -13.93
C ARG A 211 -35.17 16.98 -13.59
N LYS A 212 -34.19 17.89 -13.55
CA LYS A 212 -34.43 19.32 -13.33
C LYS A 212 -35.22 19.93 -14.50
N LEU A 213 -34.90 19.55 -15.73
CA LEU A 213 -35.60 20.01 -16.92
C LEU A 213 -37.07 19.56 -16.92
N GLU A 214 -37.33 18.29 -16.59
CA GLU A 214 -38.67 17.71 -16.44
C GLU A 214 -39.48 18.48 -15.38
N GLN A 215 -38.88 18.78 -14.22
CA GLN A 215 -39.51 19.56 -13.16
C GLN A 215 -39.81 21.01 -13.58
N ARG A 216 -38.89 21.66 -14.30
CA ARG A 216 -39.04 23.05 -14.75
C ARG A 216 -40.12 23.21 -15.82
N THR A 217 -40.23 22.23 -16.72
CA THR A 217 -41.13 22.29 -17.89
C THR A 217 -42.47 21.59 -17.65
N ALA A 218 -42.61 20.87 -16.54
CA ALA A 218 -43.77 20.02 -16.23
C ALA A 218 -44.14 19.06 -17.37
N SER A 219 -43.16 18.69 -18.19
CA SER A 219 -43.33 17.89 -19.39
C SER A 219 -42.29 16.76 -19.42
N PRO A 220 -42.63 15.56 -19.93
CA PRO A 220 -41.68 14.47 -20.03
C PRO A 220 -40.47 14.85 -20.89
N VAL A 221 -39.27 14.50 -20.42
CA VAL A 221 -38.01 14.71 -21.17
C VAL A 221 -37.72 13.64 -22.22
N THR A 222 -38.64 12.68 -22.39
CA THR A 222 -38.49 11.54 -23.31
C THR A 222 -39.66 11.52 -24.28
N THR A 223 -39.39 11.42 -25.58
CA THR A 223 -40.42 11.44 -26.63
C THR A 223 -40.83 10.03 -27.09
N THR A 224 -40.02 9.01 -26.80
CA THR A 224 -40.28 7.60 -27.12
C THR A 224 -40.29 6.72 -25.86
N GLN A 225 -40.87 5.52 -25.98
CA GLN A 225 -40.90 4.55 -24.89
C GLN A 225 -39.49 4.00 -24.59
N GLU A 226 -38.65 3.87 -25.61
CA GLU A 226 -37.27 3.41 -25.51
C GLU A 226 -36.40 4.43 -24.76
N ALA A 227 -36.53 5.72 -25.07
CA ALA A 227 -35.86 6.80 -24.37
C ALA A 227 -36.31 6.88 -22.90
N HIS A 228 -37.61 6.71 -22.66
CA HIS A 228 -38.16 6.64 -21.31
C HIS A 228 -37.55 5.49 -20.51
N ALA A 229 -37.46 4.29 -21.10
CA ALA A 229 -36.85 3.13 -20.46
C ALA A 229 -35.34 3.33 -20.18
N ALA A 230 -34.60 3.96 -21.09
CA ALA A 230 -33.18 4.26 -20.91
C ALA A 230 -32.96 5.28 -19.77
N TYR A 231 -33.76 6.35 -19.74
CA TYR A 231 -33.74 7.35 -18.67
C TYR A 231 -34.07 6.74 -17.30
N LEU A 232 -35.12 5.93 -17.20
CA LEU A 232 -35.49 5.26 -15.95
C LEU A 232 -34.41 4.29 -15.47
N ALA A 233 -33.77 3.53 -16.37
CA ALA A 233 -32.67 2.64 -16.00
C ALA A 233 -31.46 3.42 -15.46
N ALA A 234 -31.13 4.56 -16.08
CA ALA A 234 -30.09 5.46 -15.57
C ALA A 234 -30.45 6.04 -14.20
N ALA A 235 -31.68 6.50 -14.01
CA ALA A 235 -32.15 7.05 -12.75
C ALA A 235 -32.17 6.01 -11.61
N ALA A 236 -32.62 4.78 -11.89
CA ALA A 236 -32.64 3.68 -10.94
C ALA A 236 -31.22 3.30 -10.48
N LEU A 237 -30.28 3.17 -11.42
CA LEU A 237 -28.89 2.86 -11.12
C LEU A 237 -28.25 3.92 -10.21
N GLN A 238 -28.55 5.21 -10.44
CA GLN A 238 -28.06 6.30 -9.61
C GLN A 238 -28.69 6.32 -8.21
N ALA A 239 -29.96 5.94 -8.09
CA ALA A 239 -30.64 5.83 -6.80
C ALA A 239 -30.07 4.68 -5.95
N GLU A 240 -29.76 3.53 -6.56
CA GLU A 240 -29.11 2.41 -5.90
C GLU A 240 -27.70 2.78 -5.40
N GLN A 241 -26.90 3.46 -6.23
CA GLN A 241 -25.56 3.89 -5.87
C GLN A 241 -25.55 4.94 -4.74
N ALA A 242 -26.48 5.89 -4.75
CA ALA A 242 -26.64 6.85 -3.66
C ALA A 242 -27.06 6.19 -2.34
N SER A 243 -27.76 5.06 -2.41
CA SER A 243 -28.18 4.29 -1.24
C SER A 243 -27.04 3.44 -0.68
N SER A 244 -26.20 2.85 -1.54
CA SER A 244 -25.00 2.11 -1.14
C SER A 244 -23.88 2.98 -0.56
N ALA A 245 -23.81 4.27 -0.89
CA ALA A 245 -22.80 5.19 -0.34
C ALA A 245 -23.12 5.74 1.06
N ARG A 246 -24.32 5.44 1.61
CA ARG A 246 -24.78 5.92 2.93
C ARG A 246 -24.57 4.90 4.07
N PHE A 247 -24.04 3.73 3.75
CA PHE A 247 -23.71 2.65 4.69
C PHE A 247 -22.23 2.31 4.61
#